data_AF-A0A263D7M3-F1
#
_entry.id   AF-A0A263D7M3-F1
#
_cell.length_a   1.000
_cell.length_b   1.000
_cell.length_c   1.000
_cell.angle_alpha   90.00
_cell.angle_beta   90.00
_cell.angle_gamma   90.00
#
_symmetry.space_group_name_H-M   'P 1'
#
loop_
_entity.id
_entity.type
_entity.pdbx_description
1 polymer ?
#
loop_
_entity_poly.entity_id
_entity_poly.type
_entity_poly.pdbx_seq_one_letter_code
_entity_poly.pdbx_strand_id
1 'polypeptide(L)' 'MITIQFVKAWLKYAALTVLAVVIERGTIRDPLWFATITGLTVLIFTGISLALYREWRAEQRGNGTYHYQFVQHLDHD' A
#
# COMPACT_ATOMS: atom_id res chain seq x y z
N MET A 1 18.97 -3.29 6.50
CA MET A 1 18.31 -3.82 5.27
C MET A 1 16.86 -3.33 5.24
N ILE A 2 16.66 -2.02 5.04
CA ILE A 2 15.34 -1.37 5.00
C ILE A 2 14.50 -1.86 3.79
N THR A 3 15.17 -2.22 2.70
CA THR A 3 14.56 -2.72 1.46
C THR A 3 13.76 -4.01 1.62
N ILE A 4 14.20 -4.97 2.45
CA ILE A 4 13.49 -6.26 2.61
C ILE A 4 12.21 -6.09 3.43
N GLN A 5 12.23 -5.26 4.48
CA GLN A 5 11.04 -4.96 5.27
C GLN A 5 10.04 -4.13 4.47
N PHE A 6 10.53 -3.18 3.67
CA PHE A 6 9.73 -2.41 2.71
C PHE A 6 9.01 -3.30 1.70
N VAL A 7 9.76 -4.19 1.01
CA VAL A 7 9.18 -5.11 0.02
C VAL A 7 8.16 -6.02 0.69
N LYS A 8 8.41 -6.51 1.90
CA LYS A 8 7.42 -7.30 2.67
C LYS A 8 6.15 -6.52 2.98
N ALA A 9 6.26 -5.28 3.43
CA ALA A 9 5.10 -4.44 3.71
C ALA A 9 4.30 -4.15 2.43
N TRP A 10 4.99 -3.75 1.36
CA TRP A 10 4.38 -3.51 0.06
C TRP A 10 3.67 -4.77 -0.49
N LEU A 11 4.28 -5.94 -0.36
CA LEU A 11 3.69 -7.21 -0.80
C LEU A 11 2.42 -7.56 0.00
N LYS A 12 2.39 -7.27 1.31
CA LYS A 12 1.18 -7.46 2.14
C LYS A 12 0.04 -6.57 1.67
N TYR A 13 0.31 -5.28 1.42
CA TYR A 13 -0.71 -4.37 0.90
C TYR A 13 -1.18 -4.77 -0.50
N ALA A 14 -0.26 -5.20 -1.37
CA ALA A 14 -0.60 -5.69 -2.70
C ALA A 14 -1.49 -6.94 -2.65
N ALA A 15 -1.17 -7.88 -1.76
CA ALA A 15 -1.99 -9.08 -1.56
C ALA A 15 -3.39 -8.74 -1.02
N LEU A 16 -3.48 -7.80 -0.07
CA LEU A 16 -4.76 -7.29 0.44
C LEU A 16 -5.59 -6.62 -0.66
N THR A 17 -4.97 -5.80 -1.50
CA THR A 17 -5.63 -5.16 -2.64
C THR A 17 -6.15 -6.19 -3.63
N VAL A 18 -5.35 -7.21 -3.99
CA VAL A 18 -5.80 -8.29 -4.88
C VAL A 18 -6.98 -9.05 -4.27
N LEU A 19 -6.92 -9.38 -2.97
CA LEU A 19 -8.04 -10.03 -2.27
C LEU A 19 -9.30 -9.16 -2.31
N ALA A 20 -9.18 -7.86 -2.06
CA ALA A 20 -10.30 -6.93 -2.13
C ALA A 20 -10.94 -6.94 -3.53
N VAL A 21 -10.15 -6.87 -4.60
CA VAL A 21 -10.67 -6.90 -5.99
C VAL A 21 -11.35 -8.23 -6.32
N VAL A 22 -10.84 -9.36 -5.82
CA VAL A 22 -11.48 -10.67 -6.00
C VAL A 22 -12.83 -10.73 -5.30
N ILE A 23 -12.93 -10.20 -4.07
CA ILE A 23 -14.18 -10.11 -3.31
C ILE A 23 -15.16 -9.16 -4.00
N GLU A 24 -14.70 -7.98 -4.44
CA GLU A 24 -15.49 -7.02 -5.20
C GLU A 24 -16.08 -7.66 -6.46
N ARG A 25 -15.30 -8.47 -7.19
CA ARG A 25 -15.76 -9.17 -8.39
C ARG A 25 -16.82 -10.23 -8.10
N GLY A 26 -16.73 -10.91 -6.96
CA GLY A 26 -17.71 -11.90 -6.52
C GLY A 26 -19.01 -11.28 -6.01
N THR A 27 -18.94 -10.06 -5.45
CA THR A 27 -20.05 -9.39 -4.76
C THR A 27 -20.81 -8.44 -5.67
N ILE A 28 -20.09 -7.71 -6.54
CA ILE A 28 -20.66 -6.67 -7.40
C ILE A 28 -20.89 -7.25 -8.80
N ARG A 29 -22.15 -7.49 -9.14
CA ARG A 29 -22.54 -7.98 -10.47
C ARG A 29 -22.67 -6.88 -11.51
N ASP A 30 -22.87 -5.64 -11.07
CA ASP A 30 -22.97 -4.48 -11.96
C ASP A 30 -21.57 -4.01 -12.40
N PRO A 31 -21.27 -4.00 -13.70
CA PRO A 31 -19.94 -3.67 -14.21
C PRO A 31 -19.52 -2.22 -13.95
N LEU A 32 -20.45 -1.27 -13.87
CA LEU A 32 -20.14 0.15 -13.62
C LEU A 32 -19.74 0.37 -12.15
N TRP A 33 -20.49 -0.25 -11.23
CA TRP A 33 -20.15 -0.23 -9.80
C TRP A 33 -18.86 -0.96 -9.50
N PHE A 34 -18.61 -2.09 -10.17
CA PHE A 34 -17.36 -2.84 -10.05
C PHE A 34 -16.17 -1.97 -10.49
N ALA A 35 -16.24 -1.36 -11.68
CA ALA A 35 -15.16 -0.51 -12.17
C ALA A 35 -14.86 0.69 -11.26
N THR A 36 -15.91 1.28 -10.65
CA THR A 36 -15.77 2.44 -9.76
C THR A 36 -15.08 2.06 -8.45
N ILE A 37 -15.54 0.97 -7.81
CA ILE A 37 -14.99 0.53 -6.52
C ILE A 37 -13.58 -0.02 -6.70
N THR A 38 -13.35 -0.87 -7.71
CA THR A 38 -12.01 -1.38 -8.03
C THR A 38 -11.06 -0.24 -8.42
N GLY A 39 -11.55 0.76 -9.16
CA GLY A 39 -10.77 1.96 -9.50
C GLY A 39 -10.32 2.73 -8.26
N LEU A 40 -11.18 2.90 -7.27
CA LEU A 40 -10.84 3.50 -5.96
C LEU A 40 -9.80 2.67 -5.21
N THR A 41 -9.98 1.36 -5.13
CA THR A 41 -9.07 0.44 -4.44
C THR A 41 -7.67 0.49 -5.08
N VAL A 42 -7.59 0.51 -6.42
CA VAL A 42 -6.32 0.65 -7.16
C VAL A 42 -5.70 2.03 -6.97
N LEU A 43 -6.48 3.11 -6.94
CA LEU A 43 -5.98 4.46 -6.69
C LEU A 43 -5.34 4.59 -5.31
N ILE A 44 -5.99 4.07 -4.27
CA ILE A 44 -5.47 4.05 -2.90
C ILE A 44 -4.16 3.26 -2.85
N PHE A 45 -4.13 2.07 -3.45
CA PHE A 45 -2.92 1.24 -3.51
C PHE A 45 -1.77 1.95 -4.25
N THR A 46 -2.07 2.64 -5.35
CA THR A 46 -1.09 3.39 -6.14
C THR A 46 -0.54 4.58 -5.34
N GLY A 47 -1.41 5.30 -4.63
CA GLY A 47 -1.03 6.41 -3.76
C GLY A 47 -0.11 5.98 -2.62
N ILE A 48 -0.46 4.89 -1.92
CA ILE A 48 0.36 4.29 -0.87
C ILE A 48 1.71 3.84 -1.44
N SER A 49 1.72 3.16 -2.59
CA SER A 49 2.94 2.70 -3.27
C SER A 49 3.86 3.86 -3.65
N LEU A 50 3.29 4.97 -4.14
CA LEU A 50 4.05 6.18 -4.48
C LEU A 50 4.64 6.87 -3.25
N ALA A 51 3.88 6.98 -2.15
CA ALA A 51 4.37 7.54 -0.89
C ALA A 51 5.57 6.74 -0.35
N LEU A 52 5.39 5.42 -0.28
CA LEU A 52 6.43 4.45 0.10
C LEU A 52 7.67 4.56 -0.80
N TYR A 53 7.50 4.64 -2.12
CA TYR A 53 8.62 4.80 -3.06
C TYR A 53 9.36 6.14 -2.88
N ARG A 54 8.63 7.23 -2.61
CA ARG A 54 9.21 8.56 -2.35
C ARG A 54 10.01 8.57 -1.05
N GLU A 55 9.50 7.95 0.01
CA GLU A 55 10.21 7.80 1.28
C GLU A 55 11.50 7.00 1.11
N TRP A 56 11.43 5.86 0.43
CA TRP A 56 12.62 5.04 0.13
C TRP A 56 13.68 5.81 -0.68
N ARG A 57 13.25 6.58 -1.69
CA ARG A 57 14.15 7.45 -2.48
C ARG A 57 14.75 8.57 -1.65
N ALA A 58 14.02 9.11 -0.66
CA ALA A 58 14.50 10.15 0.24
C ALA A 58 15.55 9.61 1.24
N GLU A 59 15.33 8.40 1.75
CA GLU A 59 16.30 7.67 2.58
C GLU A 59 17.60 7.38 1.85
N GLN A 60 17.53 6.93 0.59
CA GLN A 60 18.74 6.71 -0.23
C GLN A 60 19.53 7.98 -0.52
N ARG A 61 18.89 9.16 -0.46
CA ARG A 61 19.53 10.46 -0.66
C ARG A 61 20.05 11.09 0.63
N GLY A 62 19.99 10.37 1.76
CA GLY A 62 20.52 10.84 3.04
C GLY A 62 19.68 11.94 3.72
N ASN A 63 18.44 12.17 3.27
CA ASN A 63 17.53 13.19 3.81
C ASN A 63 16.30 12.57 4.50
N GLY A 64 16.40 11.29 4.88
CA GLY A 64 15.34 10.51 5.51
C GLY A 64 15.17 10.84 7.00
N THR A 65 14.71 12.04 7.31
CA THR A 65 14.44 12.51 8.68
C THR A 65 13.14 11.95 9.28
N TYR A 66 12.52 10.93 8.67
CA TYR A 66 11.17 10.45 9.04
C TYR A 66 11.05 8.96 9.38
N HIS A 67 12.15 8.21 9.45
CA HIS A 67 12.18 6.98 10.27
C HIS A 67 12.44 7.46 11.70
N TYR A 68 11.49 7.45 12.64
CA TYR A 68 11.21 6.29 13.50
C TYR A 68 9.80 6.29 14.11
N GLN A 69 8.91 7.22 13.78
CA GLN A 69 7.70 7.41 14.60
C GLN A 69 6.51 6.50 14.21
N PHE A 70 6.34 6.16 12.92
CA PHE A 70 5.19 5.37 12.47
C PHE A 70 5.34 3.86 12.70
N VAL A 71 6.57 3.33 12.69
CA VAL A 71 6.81 1.89 12.94
C VAL A 71 6.78 1.58 14.44
N GLN A 72 7.20 2.52 15.31
CA GLN A 72 7.14 2.32 16.76
C GLN A 72 5.72 2.32 17.33
N HIS A 73 4.75 2.96 16.68
CA HIS A 73 3.35 2.97 17.15
C HIS A 73 2.57 1.70 16.80
N LEU A 74 3.06 0.85 15.89
CA LEU A 74 2.39 -0.40 15.51
C LEU A 74 2.97 -1.65 16.20
N ASP A 75 4.07 -1.50 16.94
CA ASP A 75 4.80 -2.60 17.61
C ASP A 75 4.62 -2.54 19.15
N HIS A 76 3.64 -1.75 19.63
CA HIS A 76 3.36 -1.54 21.06
C HIS A 76 1.90 -1.78 21.49
N ASP A 77 1.07 -2.37 20.61
CA ASP A 77 -0.27 -2.86 20.96
C ASP A 77 -0.37 -4.39 20.75
#